data_AF-A0A1G2QJH1-F1
#
_entry.id   AF-A0A1G2QJH1-F1
#
_cell.length_a   1.000
_cell.length_b   1.000
_cell.length_c   1.000
_cell.angle_alpha   90.00
_cell.angle_beta   90.00
_cell.angle_gamma   90.00
#
_symmetry.space_group_name_H-M   'P 1'
#
loop_
_entity.id
_entity.type
_entity.pdbx_description
1 polymer ?
#
loop_
_entity_poly.entity_id
_entity_poly.type
_entity_poly.pdbx_seq_one_letter_code
_entity_poly.pdbx_strand_id
1 'polypeptide(L)'
;MEKITKQNYEALGSWGILTSLDLHGCNGETIRSAEKIREFTVALCELIGVTRFGEPTVVHFGEREEIAGYSLVQLIETSLVSGHFANATNTVYLDIFSCSYYDADTAVEFSKKFFEAQDATVHTLLRK
;
A
#
# COMPACT_ATOMS: atom_id res chain seq x y z
N MET A 1 -13.59 13.16 3.53
CA MET A 1 -14.40 11.98 3.17
C MET A 1 -14.83 11.29 4.45
N GLU A 2 -15.99 10.64 4.45
CA GLU A 2 -16.44 9.85 5.59
C GLU A 2 -15.57 8.61 5.76
N LYS A 3 -15.16 8.30 6.99
CA LYS A 3 -14.32 7.14 7.29
C LYS A 3 -15.06 5.85 6.96
N ILE A 4 -14.41 4.91 6.27
CA ILE A 4 -14.93 3.55 6.12
C ILE A 4 -14.83 2.86 7.49
N THR A 5 -15.95 2.33 7.97
CA THR A 5 -16.05 1.60 9.23
C THR A 5 -16.52 0.19 8.95
N LYS A 6 -16.26 -0.74 9.86
CA LYS A 6 -16.75 -2.11 9.72
C LYS A 6 -18.27 -2.15 9.52
N GLN A 7 -18.99 -1.28 10.25
CA GLN A 7 -20.44 -1.16 10.16
C GLN A 7 -20.91 -0.71 8.77
N ASN A 8 -20.30 0.32 8.17
CA ASN A 8 -20.76 0.79 6.85
C ASN A 8 -20.32 -0.16 5.72
N TYR A 9 -19.17 -0.83 5.86
CA TYR A 9 -18.72 -1.88 4.97
C TYR A 9 -19.74 -3.03 4.90
N GLU A 10 -20.16 -3.54 6.06
CA GLU A 10 -21.12 -4.63 6.19
C GLU A 10 -22.54 -4.20 5.75
N ALA A 11 -23.00 -3.03 6.20
CA ALA A 11 -24.35 -2.54 5.89
C ALA A 11 -24.57 -2.29 4.39
N LEU A 12 -23.54 -1.90 3.66
CA LEU A 12 -23.60 -1.66 2.22
C LEU A 12 -23.37 -2.92 1.37
N GLY A 13 -23.05 -4.06 1.99
CA GLY A 13 -22.75 -5.30 1.27
C GLY A 13 -21.62 -5.14 0.25
N SER A 14 -20.61 -4.34 0.59
CA SER A 14 -19.52 -4.01 -0.34
C SER A 14 -18.68 -5.24 -0.65
N TRP A 15 -18.21 -5.36 -1.89
CA TRP A 15 -17.30 -6.43 -2.32
C TRP A 15 -15.89 -6.28 -1.72
N GLY A 16 -15.46 -5.04 -1.47
CA GLY A 16 -14.15 -4.78 -0.89
C GLY A 16 -13.87 -3.31 -0.57
N ILE A 17 -12.67 -3.05 -0.09
CA ILE A 17 -12.15 -1.72 0.26
C ILE A 17 -10.89 -1.47 -0.56
N LEU A 18 -10.86 -0.34 -1.26
CA LEU A 18 -9.64 0.21 -1.86
C LEU A 18 -9.16 1.37 -1.00
N THR A 19 -7.94 1.29 -0.49
CA THR A 19 -7.20 2.42 0.08
C THR A 19 -6.07 2.77 -0.87
N SER A 20 -6.11 3.97 -1.42
CA SER A 20 -5.03 4.56 -2.22
C SER A 20 -4.30 5.59 -1.37
N LEU A 21 -2.98 5.48 -1.31
CA LEU A 21 -2.11 6.19 -0.39
C LEU A 21 -0.92 6.77 -1.14
N ASP A 22 -0.78 8.09 -1.09
CA ASP A 22 0.41 8.79 -1.58
C ASP A 22 1.22 9.22 -0.35
N LEU A 23 2.39 8.63 -0.14
CA LEU A 23 3.33 8.99 0.92
C LEU A 23 4.42 9.89 0.35
N HIS A 24 4.55 11.11 0.88
CA HIS A 24 5.52 12.07 0.40
C HIS A 24 6.70 12.23 1.37
N GLY A 25 7.88 12.53 0.80
CA GLY A 25 9.07 12.81 1.58
C GLY A 25 9.60 11.61 2.37
N CYS A 26 9.45 10.39 1.85
CA CYS A 26 9.89 9.16 2.48
C CYS A 26 11.42 9.07 2.63
N ASN A 27 11.88 8.20 3.52
CA ASN A 27 13.28 7.82 3.63
C ASN A 27 13.73 7.13 2.33
N GLY A 28 14.67 7.79 1.65
CA GLY A 28 15.17 7.36 0.37
C GLY A 28 15.88 6.00 0.35
N GLU A 29 16.49 5.58 1.46
CA GLU A 29 17.15 4.28 1.58
C GLU A 29 16.14 3.13 1.61
N THR A 30 15.00 3.36 2.28
CA THR A 30 13.95 2.33 2.42
C THR A 30 13.22 2.07 1.11
N ILE A 31 12.79 3.12 0.40
CA ILE A 31 12.03 2.99 -0.85
C ILE A 31 12.88 2.51 -2.03
N ARG A 32 14.21 2.60 -1.93
CA ARG A 32 15.19 2.11 -2.92
C ARG A 32 15.75 0.73 -2.57
N SER A 33 15.20 0.06 -1.57
CA SER A 33 15.61 -1.29 -1.18
C SER A 33 14.52 -2.29 -1.48
N ALA A 34 14.78 -3.18 -2.45
CA ALA A 34 13.88 -4.29 -2.76
C ALA A 34 13.59 -5.16 -1.53
N GLU A 35 14.57 -5.35 -0.64
CA GLU A 35 14.43 -6.08 0.60
C GLU A 35 13.47 -5.37 1.57
N LYS A 36 13.63 -4.06 1.77
CA LYS A 36 12.72 -3.28 2.62
C LYS A 36 11.30 -3.22 2.08
N ILE A 37 11.12 -3.13 0.77
CA ILE A 37 9.80 -3.19 0.16
C ILE A 37 9.15 -4.57 0.40
N ARG A 38 9.91 -5.67 0.34
CA ARG A 38 9.41 -7.01 0.67
C ARG A 38 9.04 -7.13 2.14
N GLU A 39 9.91 -6.69 3.04
CA GLU A 39 9.65 -6.65 4.49
C GLU A 39 8.36 -5.88 4.80
N PHE A 40 8.24 -4.67 4.26
CA PHE A 40 7.04 -3.83 4.36
C PHE A 40 5.79 -4.57 3.92
N THR A 41 5.85 -5.21 2.76
CA THR A 41 4.69 -5.88 2.16
C THR A 41 4.20 -7.03 3.03
N VAL A 42 5.12 -7.84 3.56
CA VAL A 42 4.79 -8.96 4.46
C VAL A 42 4.15 -8.43 5.74
N ALA A 43 4.78 -7.45 6.38
CA ALA A 43 4.30 -6.85 7.62
C ALA A 43 2.95 -6.13 7.44
N LEU A 44 2.73 -5.44 6.32
CA LEU A 44 1.45 -4.83 5.98
C LEU A 44 0.35 -5.88 5.87
N CYS A 45 0.60 -6.98 5.16
CA CYS A 45 -0.39 -8.05 4.99
C CYS A 45 -0.75 -8.71 6.32
N GLU A 46 0.25 -8.94 7.19
CA GLU A 46 0.04 -9.45 8.55
C GLU A 46 -0.79 -8.48 9.40
N LEU A 47 -0.48 -7.18 9.34
CA LEU A 47 -1.17 -6.13 10.07
C LEU A 47 -2.67 -6.05 9.70
N ILE A 48 -2.99 -6.14 8.42
CA ILE A 48 -4.38 -6.04 7.93
C ILE A 48 -5.10 -7.39 7.88
N GLY A 49 -4.43 -8.48 8.32
CA GLY A 49 -5.03 -9.81 8.45
C GLY A 49 -5.41 -10.48 7.12
N VAL A 50 -4.65 -10.23 6.05
CA VAL A 50 -4.89 -10.85 4.73
C VAL A 50 -3.87 -11.95 4.43
N THR A 51 -4.34 -13.02 3.80
CA THR A 51 -3.48 -14.13 3.36
C THR A 51 -2.76 -13.76 2.07
N ARG A 52 -1.42 -13.81 2.06
CA ARG A 52 -0.61 -13.60 0.84
C ARG A 52 -0.65 -14.84 -0.06
N PHE A 53 -0.70 -14.62 -1.38
CA PHE A 53 -0.47 -15.65 -2.37
C PHE A 53 0.93 -15.49 -2.98
N GLY A 54 1.84 -16.39 -2.61
CA GLY A 54 3.24 -16.34 -3.04
C GLY A 54 4.02 -15.15 -2.47
N GLU A 55 5.24 -15.00 -2.97
CA GLU A 55 6.15 -13.91 -2.58
C GLU A 55 5.84 -12.61 -3.32
N PRO A 56 6.10 -11.44 -2.71
CA PRO A 56 5.96 -10.16 -3.40
C PRO A 56 6.78 -10.13 -4.70
N THR A 57 6.23 -9.60 -5.78
CA THR A 57 6.98 -9.25 -6.98
C THR A 57 7.45 -7.82 -6.84
N VAL A 58 8.77 -7.62 -6.70
CA VAL A 58 9.40 -6.30 -6.56
C VAL A 58 10.44 -6.14 -7.65
N VAL A 59 10.20 -5.20 -8.56
CA VAL A 59 11.03 -4.99 -9.76
C VAL A 59 11.46 -3.54 -9.83
N HIS A 60 12.77 -3.30 -9.99
CA HIS A 60 13.31 -1.98 -10.30
C HIS A 60 13.39 -1.79 -11.81
N PHE A 61 12.93 -0.65 -12.32
CA PHE A 61 13.09 -0.29 -13.72
C PHE A 61 13.05 1.23 -13.90
N GLY A 62 13.31 1.67 -15.14
CA GLY A 62 13.36 3.08 -15.53
C GLY A 62 14.76 3.47 -15.99
N GLU A 63 14.90 3.85 -17.26
CA GLU A 63 16.20 4.16 -17.87
C GLU A 63 16.73 5.56 -17.51
N ARG A 64 15.87 6.43 -16.98
CA ARG A 64 16.21 7.78 -16.54
C ARG A 64 15.87 7.96 -15.07
N GLU A 65 16.67 8.73 -14.35
CA GLU A 65 16.49 8.95 -12.90
C GLU A 65 15.10 9.51 -12.57
N GLU A 66 14.52 10.33 -13.45
CA GLU A 66 13.16 10.89 -13.26
C GLU A 66 12.04 9.84 -13.23
N ILE A 67 12.26 8.67 -13.83
CA ILE A 67 11.28 7.57 -13.95
C ILE A 67 11.74 6.29 -13.26
N ALA A 68 12.94 6.30 -12.66
CA ALA A 68 13.52 5.15 -12.00
C ALA A 68 12.82 4.89 -10.67
N GLY A 69 12.55 3.61 -10.38
CA GLY A 69 11.86 3.24 -9.16
C GLY A 69 11.55 1.77 -9.07
N TYR A 70 11.06 1.37 -7.90
CA TYR A 70 10.52 0.03 -7.72
C TYR A 70 9.02 0.01 -8.03
N SER A 71 8.55 -1.12 -8.56
CA SER A 71 7.13 -1.47 -8.52
C SER A 71 6.93 -2.75 -7.73
N LEU A 72 5.85 -2.80 -6.97
CA LEU A 72 5.43 -3.88 -6.11
C LEU A 72 4.09 -4.45 -6.59
N VAL A 73 4.00 -5.77 -6.61
CA VAL A 73 2.76 -6.53 -6.74
C VAL A 73 2.77 -7.65 -5.71
N GLN A 74 1.78 -7.68 -4.83
CA GLN A 74 1.52 -8.79 -3.91
C GLN A 74 0.07 -9.23 -4.07
N LEU A 75 -0.12 -10.42 -4.61
CA LEU A 75 -1.42 -11.08 -4.64
C LEU A 75 -1.80 -11.49 -3.22
N ILE A 76 -3.05 -11.26 -2.85
CA ILE A 76 -3.64 -11.75 -1.59
C ILE A 76 -4.86 -12.59 -1.91
N GLU A 77 -5.35 -13.40 -0.98
CA GLU A 77 -6.49 -14.30 -1.17
C GLU A 77 -7.72 -13.50 -1.64
N THR A 78 -7.92 -13.50 -2.97
CA THR A 78 -8.95 -12.77 -3.76
C THR A 78 -8.74 -11.28 -4.07
N SER A 79 -7.55 -10.71 -3.85
CA SER A 79 -7.29 -9.29 -4.20
C SER A 79 -5.80 -8.95 -4.40
N LEU A 80 -5.41 -7.67 -4.24
CA LEU A 80 -4.07 -7.16 -4.60
C LEU A 80 -3.61 -6.02 -3.68
N VAL A 81 -2.35 -6.09 -3.24
CA VAL A 81 -1.56 -4.93 -2.79
C VAL A 81 -0.56 -4.57 -3.88
N SER A 82 -0.53 -3.32 -4.30
CA SER A 82 0.41 -2.83 -5.32
C SER A 82 1.02 -1.50 -4.93
N GLY A 83 2.19 -1.18 -5.45
CA GLY A 83 2.74 0.15 -5.26
C GLY A 83 3.89 0.51 -6.19
N HIS A 84 4.17 1.81 -6.25
CA HIS A 84 5.25 2.41 -7.01
C HIS A 84 6.09 3.31 -6.11
N PHE A 85 7.41 3.14 -6.17
CA PHE A 85 8.39 3.80 -5.31
C PHE A 85 9.26 4.69 -6.19
N ALA A 86 8.92 5.98 -6.26
CA ALA A 86 9.57 6.92 -7.16
C ALA A 86 10.86 7.48 -6.54
N ASN A 87 12.00 7.20 -7.19
CA ASN A 87 13.30 7.68 -6.70
C ASN A 87 13.36 9.21 -6.68
N ALA A 88 12.98 9.87 -7.78
CA ALA A 88 13.20 11.30 -7.95
C ALA A 88 12.54 12.18 -6.88
N THR A 89 11.38 11.77 -6.36
CA THR A 89 10.56 12.57 -5.44
C THR A 89 10.52 12.02 -4.02
N ASN A 90 11.12 10.84 -3.78
CA ASN A 90 10.92 10.06 -2.56
C ASN A 90 9.44 9.87 -2.22
N THR A 91 8.65 9.51 -3.23
CA THR A 91 7.20 9.29 -3.08
C THR A 91 6.87 7.82 -3.24
N VAL A 92 5.99 7.31 -2.38
CA VAL A 92 5.40 5.98 -2.53
C VAL A 92 3.92 6.13 -2.87
N TYR A 93 3.51 5.50 -3.95
CA TYR A 93 2.11 5.35 -4.34
C TYR A 93 1.70 3.92 -4.01
N LEU A 94 0.79 3.73 -3.06
CA LEU A 94 0.39 2.42 -2.56
C LEU A 94 -1.12 2.24 -2.71
N ASP A 95 -1.52 1.12 -3.30
CA ASP A 95 -2.91 0.68 -3.36
C ASP A 95 -3.08 -0.62 -2.57
N ILE A 96 -4.02 -0.60 -1.63
CA ILE A 96 -4.43 -1.77 -0.84
C ILE A 96 -5.88 -2.08 -1.23
N PHE A 97 -6.06 -3.11 -2.05
CA PHE A 97 -7.37 -3.63 -2.37
C PHE A 97 -7.59 -4.94 -1.62
N SER A 98 -8.67 -5.03 -0.83
CA SER A 98 -9.04 -6.25 -0.12
C SER A 98 -10.54 -6.48 -0.14
N CYS A 99 -10.95 -7.75 -0.24
CA CYS A 99 -12.33 -8.21 -0.08
C CYS A 99 -12.68 -8.48 1.39
N SER A 100 -11.70 -8.36 2.29
CA SER A 100 -11.88 -8.43 3.73
C SER A 100 -11.82 -7.02 4.32
N TYR A 101 -12.64 -6.76 5.34
CA TYR A 101 -12.54 -5.51 6.08
C TYR A 101 -11.16 -5.37 6.73
N TYR A 102 -10.55 -4.19 6.59
CA TYR A 102 -9.40 -3.75 7.36
C TYR A 102 -9.56 -2.27 7.75
N ASP A 103 -8.90 -1.84 8.82
CA ASP A 103 -8.89 -0.44 9.21
C ASP A 103 -7.84 0.33 8.39
N ALA A 104 -8.32 1.17 7.47
CA ALA A 104 -7.47 1.94 6.58
C ALA A 104 -6.49 2.86 7.34
N ASP A 105 -6.94 3.46 8.45
CA ASP A 105 -6.08 4.37 9.23
C ASP A 105 -4.88 3.63 9.82
N THR A 106 -5.09 2.39 10.27
CA THR A 106 -4.01 1.52 10.78
C THR A 106 -2.99 1.22 9.67
N ALA A 107 -3.44 0.92 8.45
CA ALA A 107 -2.55 0.69 7.31
C ALA A 107 -1.78 1.95 6.90
N VAL A 108 -2.42 3.12 6.92
CA VAL A 108 -1.81 4.42 6.63
C VAL A 108 -0.72 4.76 7.63
N GLU A 109 -1.01 4.69 8.93
CA GLU A 109 -0.04 5.03 9.97
C GLU A 109 1.14 4.07 10.00
N PHE A 110 0.90 2.77 9.76
CA PHE A 110 1.97 1.81 9.57
C PHE A 110 2.87 2.18 8.39
N SER A 111 2.28 2.49 7.24
CA SER A 111 3.03 2.79 6.01
C SER A 111 3.83 4.09 6.13
N LYS A 112 3.24 5.15 6.72
CA LYS A 112 3.94 6.40 7.03
C LYS A 112 5.13 6.15 7.94
N LYS A 113 4.96 5.36 8.99
CA LYS A 113 6.04 5.04 9.95
C LYS A 113 7.14 4.21 9.32
N PHE A 114 6.79 3.20 8.52
CA PHE A 114 7.76 2.30 7.90
C PHE A 114 8.69 3.05 6.93
N PHE A 115 8.12 3.92 6.09
CA PHE A 115 8.87 4.68 5.09
C PHE A 115 9.29 6.07 5.59
N GLU A 116 9.08 6.39 6.87
CA GLU A 116 9.38 7.70 7.48
C GLU A 116 8.84 8.87 6.63
N ALA A 117 7.61 8.73 6.14
CA ALA A 117 6.97 9.74 5.31
C ALA A 117 6.68 11.01 6.11
N GLN A 118 6.86 12.17 5.48
CA GLN A 118 6.58 13.48 6.10
C GLN A 118 5.07 13.77 6.12
N ASP A 119 4.38 13.39 5.05
CA ASP A 119 2.94 13.51 4.94
C ASP A 119 2.33 12.37 4.11
N ALA A 120 1.00 12.32 4.10
CA ALA A 120 0.25 11.34 3.34
C ALA A 120 -1.06 11.93 2.80
N THR A 121 -1.38 11.64 1.54
CA THR A 121 -2.72 11.81 0.96
C THR A 121 -3.40 10.45 0.92
N VAL A 122 -4.66 10.39 1.35
CA VAL A 122 -5.40 9.11 1.48
C VAL A 122 -6.76 9.22 0.82
N HIS A 123 -7.06 8.24 -0.03
CA HIS A 123 -8.39 8.03 -0.60
C HIS A 123 -8.88 6.62 -0.28
N THR A 124 -10.06 6.52 0.31
CA THR A 124 -10.70 5.24 0.61
C THR A 124 -12.02 5.11 -0.14
N LEU A 125 -12.25 3.94 -0.72
CA LEU A 125 -13.41 3.67 -1.56
C LEU A 125 -13.98 2.28 -1.22
N LEU A 126 -15.29 2.24 -0.97
CA LEU A 126 -16.04 0.98 -0.95
C LEU A 126 -16.27 0.52 -2.40
N ARG A 127 -15.88 -0.71 -2.68
CA ARG A 127 -16.04 -1.36 -3.98
C ARG A 127 -17.31 -2.20 -3.94
N LYS A 128 -18.18 -2.03 -4.94
CA LYS A 128 -19.50 -2.67 -5.06
C LYS A 128 -19.55 -3.50 -6.33
#